data_AF-A0A963VAZ9-F1
#
_entry.id   AF-A0A963VAZ9-F1
#
_cell.length_a   1.000
_cell.length_b   1.000
_cell.length_c   1.000
_cell.angle_alpha   90.00
_cell.angle_beta   90.00
_cell.angle_gamma   90.00
#
_symmetry.space_group_name_H-M   'P 1'
#
loop_
_entity.id
_entity.type
_entity.pdbx_description
1 polymer ?
#
loop_
_entity_poly.entity_id
_entity_poly.type
_entity_poly.pdbx_seq_one_letter_code
_entity_poly.pdbx_strand_id
1 'polypeptide(L)'
;MALIDGPLRPDHPALVRRSVLRPGDMGAAEGGHAAAMAAALLAGCPDARIENLVVFAGGLTTNAACVADAMEDARGADLVLCAFGMTRADPALALATARVLEGGAVIVAAAPARGAPVFPAAFDGVVSVQGDARCGPTDWSRLDLPQARFGA
;
A
#
# COMPACT_ATOMS: atom_id res chain seq x y z
N MET A 1 9.81 3.80 -5.55
CA MET A 1 8.51 3.65 -4.85
C MET A 1 8.44 2.27 -4.24
N ALA A 2 7.80 2.14 -3.08
CA ALA A 2 7.50 0.84 -2.47
C ALA A 2 6.02 0.49 -2.63
N LEU A 3 5.74 -0.74 -3.08
CA LEU A 3 4.40 -1.32 -3.14
C LEU A 3 4.33 -2.46 -2.11
N ILE A 4 3.60 -2.22 -1.02
CA ILE A 4 3.34 -3.24 0.00
C ILE A 4 2.02 -3.93 -0.36
N ASP A 5 2.10 -5.16 -0.85
CA ASP A 5 0.95 -5.89 -1.40
C ASP A 5 1.24 -7.39 -1.46
N GLY A 6 0.53 -8.12 -2.32
CA GLY A 6 0.92 -9.42 -2.84
C GLY A 6 2.06 -9.32 -3.86
N PRO A 7 2.43 -10.46 -4.46
CA PRO A 7 3.59 -10.54 -5.34
C PRO A 7 3.30 -9.92 -6.71
N LEU A 8 4.18 -9.02 -7.15
CA LEU A 8 4.36 -8.74 -8.56
C LEU A 8 5.08 -9.89 -9.24
N ARG A 9 4.79 -10.08 -10.54
CA ARG A 9 5.49 -11.05 -11.37
C ARG A 9 6.98 -10.70 -11.46
N PRO A 10 7.90 -11.68 -11.44
CA PRO A 10 9.33 -11.42 -11.52
C PRO A 10 9.77 -10.68 -12.80
N ASP A 11 9.02 -10.85 -13.90
CA ASP A 11 9.29 -10.26 -15.21
C ASP A 11 8.65 -8.88 -15.40
N HIS A 12 8.02 -8.31 -14.36
CA HIS A 12 7.37 -7.00 -14.46
C HIS A 12 8.41 -5.89 -14.72
N PRO A 13 8.26 -5.07 -15.77
CA PRO A 13 9.32 -4.18 -16.25
C PRO A 13 9.73 -3.08 -15.25
N ALA A 14 8.80 -2.63 -14.40
CA ALA A 14 9.07 -1.64 -13.36
C ALA A 14 9.61 -2.23 -12.05
N LEU A 15 9.63 -3.56 -11.90
CA LEU A 15 10.06 -4.21 -10.67
C LEU A 15 11.59 -4.15 -10.54
N VAL A 16 12.08 -3.54 -9.47
CA VAL A 16 13.53 -3.42 -9.22
C VAL A 16 14.02 -4.29 -8.08
N ARG A 17 13.13 -4.60 -7.13
CA ARG A 17 13.38 -5.52 -6.03
C ARG A 17 12.06 -6.15 -5.59
N ARG A 18 12.08 -7.44 -5.28
CA ARG A 18 10.97 -8.13 -4.62
C ARG A 18 11.46 -8.77 -3.32
N SER A 19 10.89 -8.36 -2.20
CA SER A 19 11.17 -8.95 -0.89
C SER A 19 9.92 -9.70 -0.41
N VAL A 20 10.03 -10.98 -0.10
CA VAL A 20 8.92 -11.77 0.45
C VAL A 20 9.03 -11.81 1.96
N LEU A 21 8.18 -11.04 2.64
CA LEU A 21 8.21 -10.91 4.10
C LEU A 21 7.24 -11.86 4.80
N ARG A 22 6.19 -12.28 4.08
CA ARG A 22 5.33 -13.38 4.53
C ARG A 22 5.53 -14.60 3.65
N PRO A 23 6.11 -15.71 4.15
CA PRO A 23 6.17 -16.94 3.38
C PRO A 23 4.75 -17.50 3.17
N GLY A 24 4.52 -18.09 2.00
CA GLY A 24 3.27 -18.72 1.61
C GLY A 24 3.37 -19.27 0.19
N ASP A 25 2.47 -20.19 -0.16
CA ASP A 25 2.38 -20.68 -1.54
C ASP A 25 1.88 -19.55 -2.45
N MET A 26 2.77 -19.04 -3.30
CA MET A 26 2.44 -17.99 -4.27
C MET A 26 1.70 -18.56 -5.49
N GLY A 27 0.70 -19.41 -5.25
CA GLY A 27 -0.02 -20.18 -6.27
C GLY A 27 -0.53 -19.32 -7.43
N ALA A 28 -1.07 -19.96 -8.48
CA ALA A 28 -1.38 -19.37 -9.78
C ALA A 28 -2.28 -18.10 -9.82
N ALA A 29 -2.85 -17.67 -8.68
CA ALA A 29 -3.46 -16.35 -8.51
C ALA A 29 -2.42 -15.23 -8.26
N GLU A 30 -1.22 -15.36 -8.85
CA GLU A 30 -0.13 -14.42 -8.71
C GLU A 30 -0.56 -13.01 -9.13
N GLY A 31 -0.54 -12.09 -8.18
CA GLY A 31 -0.31 -10.68 -8.47
C GLY A 31 -1.42 -9.90 -9.17
N GLY A 32 -2.65 -10.38 -9.25
CA GLY A 32 -3.73 -9.60 -9.87
C GLY A 32 -3.94 -8.23 -9.21
N HIS A 33 -4.01 -8.20 -7.87
CA HIS A 33 -4.15 -6.96 -7.10
C HIS A 33 -2.89 -6.09 -7.19
N ALA A 34 -1.71 -6.66 -6.87
CA ALA A 34 -0.44 -5.95 -6.96
C ALA A 34 -0.17 -5.40 -8.37
N ALA A 35 -0.49 -6.14 -9.44
CA ALA A 35 -0.32 -5.70 -10.83
C ALA A 35 -1.30 -4.57 -11.18
N ALA A 36 -2.54 -4.61 -10.69
CA ALA A 36 -3.47 -3.49 -10.85
C ALA A 36 -2.94 -2.23 -10.14
N MET A 37 -2.38 -2.37 -8.94
CA MET A 37 -1.76 -1.25 -8.22
C MET A 37 -0.51 -0.73 -8.93
N ALA A 38 0.34 -1.62 -9.44
CA ALA A 38 1.50 -1.22 -10.24
C ALA A 38 1.09 -0.50 -11.54
N ALA A 39 0.04 -0.97 -12.22
CA ALA A 39 -0.49 -0.30 -13.40
C ALA A 39 -1.02 1.11 -13.07
N ALA A 40 -1.72 1.27 -11.94
CA ALA A 40 -2.18 2.58 -11.48
C ALA A 40 -1.01 3.54 -11.16
N LEU A 41 0.04 3.04 -10.48
CA LEU A 41 1.26 3.81 -10.23
C LEU A 41 1.94 4.24 -11.53
N LEU A 42 2.08 3.33 -12.49
CA LEU A 42 2.71 3.61 -13.78
C LEU A 42 1.88 4.52 -14.68
N ALA A 43 0.56 4.52 -14.54
CA ALA A 43 -0.30 5.48 -15.24
C ALA A 43 -0.03 6.93 -14.78
N GLY A 44 0.22 7.13 -13.47
CA GLY A 44 0.59 8.44 -12.93
C GLY A 44 2.08 8.77 -13.04
N CYS A 45 2.94 7.77 -13.09
CA CYS A 45 4.39 7.92 -13.17
C CYS A 45 5.02 6.78 -14.01
N PRO A 46 5.06 6.93 -15.35
CA PRO A 46 5.50 5.85 -16.26
C PRO A 46 6.92 5.34 -16.00
N ASP A 47 7.81 6.20 -15.50
CA ASP A 47 9.20 5.87 -15.21
C ASP A 47 9.41 5.36 -13.77
N ALA A 48 8.33 5.08 -13.03
CA ALA A 48 8.41 4.63 -11.65
C ALA A 48 9.15 3.29 -11.53
N ARG A 49 10.10 3.25 -10.60
CA ARG A 49 10.78 2.02 -10.16
C ARG A 49 10.11 1.50 -8.90
N ILE A 50 9.67 0.24 -8.94
CA ILE A 50 8.84 -0.38 -7.90
C ILE A 50 9.64 -1.42 -7.12
N GLU A 51 9.78 -1.19 -5.81
CA GLU A 51 10.17 -2.19 -4.84
C GLU A 51 8.89 -2.86 -4.31
N ASN A 52 8.71 -4.15 -4.57
CA ASN A 52 7.53 -4.88 -4.11
C ASN A 52 7.84 -5.64 -2.82
N LEU A 53 7.17 -5.25 -1.74
CA LEU A 53 7.30 -5.84 -0.41
C LEU A 53 6.07 -6.72 -0.18
N VAL A 54 6.28 -8.03 -0.30
CA VAL A 54 5.19 -9.02 -0.37
C VAL A 54 4.79 -9.44 1.03
N VAL A 55 3.63 -8.95 1.46
CA VAL A 55 3.00 -9.30 2.74
C VAL A 55 1.80 -10.23 2.54
N PHE A 56 1.31 -10.39 1.31
CA PHE A 56 0.23 -11.30 0.91
C PHE A 56 0.70 -12.34 -0.12
N ALA A 57 1.49 -13.33 0.30
CA ALA A 57 2.10 -14.29 -0.64
C ALA A 57 1.10 -15.29 -1.25
N GLY A 58 0.19 -15.87 -0.46
CA GLY A 58 -0.68 -16.98 -0.89
C GLY A 58 -2.17 -16.81 -0.59
N GLY A 59 -2.62 -15.59 -0.30
CA GLY A 59 -4.01 -15.28 0.03
C GLY A 59 -4.19 -13.87 0.57
N LEU A 60 -5.41 -13.52 0.96
CA LEU A 60 -5.80 -12.16 1.38
C LEU A 60 -5.49 -11.85 2.86
N THR A 61 -4.68 -12.65 3.52
CA THR A 61 -4.40 -12.51 4.95
C THR A 61 -2.94 -12.24 5.23
N THR A 62 -2.68 -11.21 6.02
CA THR A 62 -1.36 -10.92 6.60
C THR A 62 -1.46 -10.61 8.11
N ASN A 63 -0.38 -10.21 8.77
CA ASN A 63 -0.37 -9.77 10.17
C ASN A 63 0.39 -8.45 10.31
N ALA A 64 0.16 -7.75 11.42
CA ALA A 64 0.69 -6.40 11.60
C ALA A 64 2.21 -6.35 11.72
N ALA A 65 2.82 -7.38 12.31
CA ALA A 65 4.27 -7.51 12.40
C ALA A 65 4.91 -7.55 11.00
N CYS A 66 4.38 -8.37 10.09
CA CYS A 66 4.88 -8.47 8.72
C CYS A 66 4.72 -7.15 7.94
N VAL A 67 3.62 -6.42 8.16
CA VAL A 67 3.44 -5.10 7.55
C VAL A 67 4.38 -4.07 8.18
N ALA A 68 4.67 -4.16 9.48
CA ALA A 68 5.65 -3.30 10.13
C ALA A 68 7.06 -3.55 9.58
N ASP A 69 7.45 -4.80 9.37
CA ASP A 69 8.70 -5.16 8.71
C ASP A 69 8.75 -4.61 7.28
N ALA A 70 7.64 -4.68 6.54
CA ALA A 70 7.54 -4.06 5.20
C ALA A 70 7.69 -2.54 5.24
N MET A 71 7.14 -1.87 6.25
CA MET A 71 7.33 -0.43 6.43
C MET A 71 8.79 -0.09 6.73
N GLU A 72 9.47 -0.85 7.58
CA GLU A 72 10.91 -0.65 7.83
C GLU A 72 11.75 -0.89 6.56
N ASP A 73 11.42 -1.90 5.76
CA ASP A 73 12.06 -2.18 4.46
C ASP A 73 11.77 -1.08 3.41
N ALA A 74 10.64 -0.38 3.54
CA ALA A 74 10.24 0.70 2.65
C ALA A 74 10.94 2.04 2.97
N ARG A 75 11.76 2.10 4.03
CA ARG A 75 12.47 3.33 4.40
C ARG A 75 13.40 3.79 3.26
N GLY A 76 13.30 5.07 2.92
CA GLY A 76 14.03 5.66 1.81
C GLY A 76 13.29 5.62 0.47
N ALA A 77 12.09 5.02 0.39
CA ALA A 77 11.21 5.22 -0.75
C ALA A 77 10.59 6.62 -0.74
N ASP A 78 10.45 7.27 -1.89
CA ASP A 78 9.76 8.56 -1.98
C ASP A 78 8.24 8.43 -1.78
N LEU A 79 7.69 7.27 -2.15
CA LEU A 79 6.27 6.93 -2.02
C LEU A 79 6.13 5.47 -1.59
N VAL A 80 5.22 5.24 -0.64
CA VAL A 80 4.80 3.91 -0.17
C VAL A 80 3.31 3.75 -0.40
N LEU A 81 2.91 2.76 -1.20
CA LEU A 81 1.51 2.41 -1.44
C LEU A 81 1.11 1.18 -0.62
N CYS A 82 0.06 1.33 0.19
CA CYS A 82 -0.57 0.27 0.97
C CYS A 82 -2.03 0.10 0.54
N ALA A 83 -2.30 -0.76 -0.44
CA ALA A 83 -3.64 -0.98 -0.97
C ALA A 83 -4.47 -2.00 -0.15
N PHE A 84 -4.37 -1.90 1.17
CA PHE A 84 -5.03 -2.77 2.14
C PHE A 84 -5.25 -2.03 3.46
N GLY A 85 -6.00 -2.66 4.38
CA GLY A 85 -6.23 -2.12 5.72
C GLY A 85 -6.26 -3.20 6.80
N MET A 86 -5.68 -2.88 7.94
CA MET A 86 -5.70 -3.69 9.16
C MET A 86 -6.67 -3.07 10.17
N THR A 87 -7.45 -3.88 10.87
CA THR A 87 -8.48 -3.37 11.81
C THR A 87 -7.92 -2.88 13.15
N ARG A 88 -6.65 -3.18 13.45
CA ARG A 88 -6.00 -2.84 14.72
C ARG A 88 -4.85 -1.86 14.50
N ALA A 89 -4.80 -0.82 15.34
CA ALA A 89 -3.65 0.05 15.49
C ALA A 89 -2.55 -0.72 16.23
N ASP A 90 -1.77 -1.51 15.50
CA ASP A 90 -0.64 -2.22 16.07
C ASP A 90 0.50 -1.24 16.38
N PRO A 91 1.06 -1.22 17.61
CA PRO A 91 2.12 -0.29 17.98
C PRO A 91 3.38 -0.39 17.11
N ALA A 92 3.76 -1.58 16.66
CA ALA A 92 4.93 -1.77 15.81
C ALA A 92 4.69 -1.18 14.42
N LEU A 93 3.49 -1.39 13.86
CA LEU A 93 3.09 -0.79 12.59
C LEU A 93 3.02 0.73 12.69
N ALA A 94 2.47 1.27 13.79
CA ALA A 94 2.41 2.71 14.01
C ALA A 94 3.80 3.35 14.04
N LEU A 95 4.73 2.74 14.78
CA LEU A 95 6.12 3.19 14.87
C LEU A 95 6.83 3.13 13.51
N ALA A 96 6.69 2.02 12.79
CA ALA A 96 7.31 1.87 11.47
C ALA A 96 6.74 2.87 10.44
N THR A 97 5.42 3.10 10.47
CA THR A 97 4.76 4.12 9.64
C THR A 97 5.30 5.51 9.94
N ALA A 98 5.42 5.88 11.22
CA ALA A 98 5.97 7.17 11.63
C ALA A 98 7.42 7.36 11.12
N ARG A 99 8.27 6.32 11.21
CA ARG A 99 9.65 6.38 10.72
C ARG A 99 9.76 6.56 9.20
N VAL A 100 8.85 5.97 8.44
CA VAL A 100 8.77 6.17 6.99
C VAL A 100 8.39 7.62 6.67
N LEU A 101 7.39 8.17 7.37
CA LEU A 101 6.98 9.58 7.23
C LEU A 101 8.09 10.56 7.64
N GLU A 102 8.78 10.31 8.75
CA GLU A 102 9.93 11.09 9.21
C GLU A 102 11.09 11.08 8.20
N GLY A 103 11.21 9.98 7.43
CA GLY A 103 12.15 9.87 6.31
C GLY A 103 11.78 10.71 5.08
N GLY A 104 10.64 11.40 5.09
CA GLY A 104 10.16 12.26 4.01
C GLY A 104 9.31 11.55 2.95
N ALA A 105 9.01 10.26 3.13
CA ALA A 105 8.19 9.50 2.20
C ALA A 105 6.71 9.93 2.27
N VAL A 106 6.02 9.92 1.13
CA VAL A 106 4.56 10.01 1.09
C VAL A 106 3.98 8.60 1.23
N ILE A 107 3.18 8.37 2.26
CA ILE A 107 2.45 7.11 2.42
C ILE A 107 1.01 7.31 1.93
N VAL A 108 0.59 6.49 0.96
CA VAL A 108 -0.79 6.42 0.47
C VAL A 108 -1.37 5.08 0.89
N ALA A 109 -2.53 5.10 1.55
CA ALA A 109 -3.14 3.88 2.05
C ALA A 109 -4.65 3.84 1.79
N ALA A 110 -5.15 2.65 1.45
CA ALA A 110 -6.55 2.43 1.17
C ALA A 110 -7.40 2.52 2.45
N ALA A 111 -8.49 3.27 2.36
CA ALA A 111 -9.52 3.39 3.39
C ALA A 111 -10.85 2.81 2.88
N PRO A 112 -11.61 2.10 3.72
CA PRO A 112 -12.88 1.52 3.32
C PRO A 112 -13.96 2.60 3.19
N ALA A 113 -14.88 2.42 2.25
CA ALA A 113 -16.00 3.34 2.08
C ALA A 113 -17.01 3.34 3.22
N ARG A 114 -17.04 2.25 3.99
CA ARG A 114 -17.96 2.05 5.11
C ARG A 114 -17.24 1.29 6.21
N GLY A 115 -17.64 1.54 7.45
CA GLY A 115 -17.13 0.84 8.62
C GLY A 115 -16.06 1.64 9.37
N ALA A 116 -15.37 0.95 10.26
CA ALA A 116 -14.35 1.55 11.10
C ALA A 116 -13.10 1.95 10.28
N PRO A 117 -12.34 2.97 10.72
CA PRO A 117 -11.02 3.25 10.17
C PRO A 117 -10.11 2.02 10.21
N VAL A 118 -9.21 1.93 9.23
CA VAL A 118 -8.22 0.86 9.11
C VAL A 118 -6.81 1.43 9.03
N PHE A 119 -5.82 0.62 9.37
CA PHE A 119 -4.42 1.01 9.44
C PHE A 119 -3.64 0.37 8.29
N PRO A 120 -2.71 1.10 7.64
CA PRO A 120 -2.12 2.37 8.09
C PRO A 120 -2.90 3.64 7.72
N ALA A 121 -3.98 3.56 6.93
CA ALA A 121 -4.71 4.74 6.44
C ALA A 121 -5.20 5.71 7.55
N ALA A 122 -5.50 5.20 8.73
CA ALA A 122 -5.95 6.00 9.87
C ALA A 122 -4.82 6.59 10.73
N PHE A 123 -3.54 6.36 10.40
CA PHE A 123 -2.43 7.02 11.10
C PHE A 123 -2.23 8.45 10.61
N ASP A 124 -1.85 9.34 11.54
CA ASP A 124 -1.54 10.73 11.22
C ASP A 124 -0.41 10.83 10.20
N GLY A 125 -0.56 11.74 9.23
CA GLY A 125 0.39 11.95 8.14
C GLY A 125 0.23 10.99 6.95
N VAL A 126 -0.54 9.91 7.08
CA VAL A 126 -0.86 9.02 5.96
C VAL A 126 -1.96 9.63 5.09
N VAL A 127 -1.79 9.56 3.76
CA VAL A 127 -2.81 9.96 2.80
C VAL A 127 -3.83 8.83 2.66
N SER A 128 -4.96 8.95 3.34
CA SER A 128 -6.07 7.99 3.26
C SER A 128 -6.92 8.21 2.01
N VAL A 129 -7.03 7.16 1.19
CA VAL A 129 -7.74 7.20 -0.09
C VAL A 129 -8.80 6.11 -0.14
N GLN A 130 -10.00 6.48 -0.55
CA GLN A 130 -11.13 5.58 -0.77
C GLN A 130 -11.52 5.62 -2.25
N GLY A 131 -12.10 4.53 -2.77
CA GLY A 131 -12.79 4.60 -4.06
C GLY A 131 -13.93 5.62 -4.08
N ASP A 132 -14.03 6.41 -5.15
CA ASP A 132 -15.11 7.37 -5.37
C ASP A 132 -15.70 7.25 -6.78
N ALA A 133 -16.93 6.73 -6.88
CA ALA A 133 -17.60 6.51 -8.16
C ALA A 133 -17.89 7.80 -8.96
N ARG A 134 -17.68 8.98 -8.36
CA ARG A 134 -17.78 10.27 -9.06
C ARG A 134 -16.51 10.63 -9.81
N CYS A 135 -15.37 10.02 -9.44
CA CYS A 135 -14.08 10.29 -10.04
C CYS A 135 -13.88 9.47 -11.33
N GLY A 136 -13.42 10.12 -12.39
CA GLY A 136 -12.77 9.45 -13.51
C GLY A 136 -11.31 9.10 -13.21
N PRO A 137 -10.58 8.48 -14.16
CA PRO A 137 -9.22 7.97 -13.96
C PRO A 137 -8.17 9.00 -13.49
N THR A 138 -8.44 10.29 -13.69
CA THR A 138 -7.53 11.39 -13.32
C THR A 138 -8.15 12.34 -12.29
N ASP A 139 -9.35 12.04 -11.79
CA ASP A 139 -10.10 12.92 -10.89
C ASP A 139 -9.93 12.49 -9.44
N TRP A 140 -9.76 13.47 -8.55
CA TRP A 140 -9.57 13.21 -7.14
C TRP A 140 -10.51 14.15 -6.40
N SER A 141 -11.23 13.59 -5.43
CA SER A 141 -12.14 14.36 -4.59
C SER A 141 -11.55 14.52 -3.21
N ARG A 142 -11.82 15.66 -2.57
CA ARG A 142 -11.55 15.84 -1.15
C ARG A 142 -12.81 15.44 -0.39
N LEU A 143 -12.73 14.34 0.33
CA LEU A 143 -13.87 13.76 1.05
C LEU A 143 -13.99 14.31 2.47
N ASP A 144 -12.85 14.63 3.11
CA ASP A 144 -12.78 15.06 4.53
C ASP A 144 -13.61 14.17 5.47
N LEU A 145 -13.68 12.87 5.19
CA LEU A 145 -14.38 11.90 6.02
C LEU A 145 -13.44 11.41 7.14
N PRO A 146 -13.99 10.96 8.28
CA PRO A 146 -13.18 10.47 9.40
C PRO A 146 -12.20 9.35 9.01
N GLN A 147 -12.58 8.50 8.06
CA GLN A 147 -11.79 7.35 7.62
C GLN A 147 -10.98 7.61 6.33
N ALA A 148 -11.35 8.61 5.53
CA ALA A 148 -10.77 8.84 4.21
C ALA A 148 -10.73 10.34 3.88
N ARG A 149 -9.54 10.87 3.64
CA ARG A 149 -9.36 12.28 3.28
C ARG A 149 -9.66 12.53 1.80
N PHE A 150 -9.32 11.57 0.94
CA PHE A 150 -9.46 11.69 -0.51
C PHE A 150 -10.26 10.53 -1.13
N GLY A 151 -10.92 10.84 -2.25
CA GLY A 151 -11.59 9.89 -3.13
C GLY A 151 -10.89 9.85 -4.49
N ALA A 152 -10.79 8.68 -5.10
CA ALA A 152 -10.22 8.45 -6.43
C ALA A 152 -10.87 7.25 -7.15
#